data_AF-A0A4V0P1P8-F1
#
_entry.id   AF-A0A4V0P1P8-F1
#
_cell.length_a   1.000
_cell.length_b   1.000
_cell.length_c   1.000
_cell.angle_alpha   90.00
_cell.angle_beta   90.00
_cell.angle_gamma   90.00
#
_symmetry.space_group_name_H-M   'P 1'
#
loop_
_entity.id
_entity.type
_entity.pdbx_description
1 polymer ?
#
loop_
_entity_poly.entity_id
_entity_poly.type
_entity_poly.pdbx_seq_one_letter_code
_entity_poly.pdbx_strand_id
1 'polypeptide(L)'
;MEPESESEEKLTPREEFERREIDPRGVLEAVRPFVRRVAVLSVPLMNARVPVFAAALPMDVGMGPWLGGYVRGLASEGVSVENYVAHPPTLAALERILGYEFPIVGRGEDGAPVRFIRGKYVAGHNELQVSLVIKQRVEERRALAPEEIDALVRDGKVALAVIYYY
;
A
#
# COMPACT_ATOMS: atom_id res chain seq x y z
N MET A 1 -36.65 9.14 44.68
CA MET A 1 -36.24 9.67 43.36
C MET A 1 -34.74 9.79 43.45
N GLU A 2 -34.03 8.73 43.07
CA GLU A 2 -32.56 8.69 43.01
C GLU A 2 -32.14 8.81 41.54
N PRO A 3 -31.06 9.54 41.23
CA PRO A 3 -30.56 9.60 39.86
C PRO A 3 -29.73 8.34 39.59
N GLU A 4 -30.12 7.58 38.57
CA GLU A 4 -29.29 6.52 38.02
C GLU A 4 -28.03 7.15 37.42
N SER A 5 -26.88 6.84 38.01
CA SER A 5 -25.58 7.19 37.46
C SER A 5 -25.35 6.37 36.20
N GLU A 6 -25.25 7.04 35.06
CA GLU A 6 -24.74 6.43 33.83
C GLU A 6 -23.35 5.84 34.13
N SER A 7 -23.26 4.51 34.16
CA SER A 7 -22.00 3.81 34.29
C SER A 7 -21.24 3.98 32.98
N GLU A 8 -20.22 4.84 32.98
CA GLU A 8 -19.22 4.88 31.91
C GLU A 8 -18.58 3.49 31.81
N GLU A 9 -18.91 2.74 30.77
CA GLU A 9 -18.26 1.47 30.44
C GLU A 9 -16.76 1.72 30.25
N LYS A 10 -15.95 1.26 31.22
CA LYS A 10 -14.48 1.28 31.09
C LYS A 10 -14.07 0.30 30.01
N LEU A 11 -13.64 0.83 28.87
CA LEU A 11 -13.06 0.06 27.77
C LEU A 11 -11.81 -0.70 28.25
N THR A 12 -11.63 -1.91 27.75
CA THR A 12 -10.38 -2.65 27.96
C THR A 12 -9.23 -1.97 27.20
N PRO A 13 -7.96 -2.13 27.62
CA PRO A 13 -6.81 -1.60 26.89
C PRO A 13 -6.76 -2.05 25.42
N ARG A 14 -7.33 -3.21 25.11
CA ARG A 14 -7.46 -3.73 23.75
C ARG A 14 -8.52 -2.95 22.96
N GLU A 15 -9.69 -2.68 23.53
CA GLU A 15 -10.74 -1.90 22.87
C GLU A 15 -10.35 -0.42 22.73
N GLU A 16 -9.61 0.13 23.69
CA GLU A 16 -8.99 1.46 23.56
C GLU A 16 -7.99 1.47 22.41
N PHE A 17 -7.16 0.42 22.27
CA PHE A 17 -6.20 0.31 21.17
C PHE A 17 -6.89 0.12 19.82
N GLU A 18 -7.92 -0.74 19.73
CA GLU A 18 -8.69 -0.99 18.51
C GLU A 18 -9.54 0.22 18.08
N ARG A 19 -9.93 1.09 19.03
CA ARG A 19 -10.61 2.37 18.74
C ARG A 19 -9.67 3.54 18.45
N ARG A 20 -8.37 3.40 18.67
CA ARG A 20 -7.40 4.44 18.32
C ARG A 20 -7.28 4.50 16.80
N GLU A 21 -7.69 5.63 16.25
CA GLU A 21 -7.44 5.97 14.86
C GLU A 21 -5.92 6.10 14.66
N ILE A 22 -5.33 5.15 13.94
CA ILE A 22 -3.92 5.22 13.56
C ILE A 22 -3.83 6.29 12.47
N ASP A 23 -3.13 7.40 12.74
CA ASP A 23 -2.80 8.38 11.70
C ASP A 23 -1.75 7.77 10.74
N PRO A 24 -2.13 7.37 9.51
CA PRO A 24 -1.19 6.73 8.59
C PRO A 24 -0.08 7.70 8.17
N ARG A 25 -0.34 9.02 8.18
CA ARG A 25 0.65 10.03 7.80
C ARG A 25 1.74 10.13 8.84
N GLY A 26 1.37 10.25 10.12
CA GLY A 26 2.31 10.27 11.23
C GLY A 26 3.20 9.03 11.27
N VAL A 27 2.65 7.84 11.02
CA VAL A 27 3.45 6.61 10.94
C VAL A 27 4.44 6.66 9.77
N LEU A 28 4.01 7.11 8.59
CA LEU A 28 4.87 7.19 7.42
C LEU A 28 6.00 8.23 7.58
N GLU A 29 5.70 9.41 8.12
CA GLU A 29 6.73 10.41 8.42
C GLU A 29 7.73 9.90 9.47
N ALA A 30 7.28 9.10 10.46
CA ALA A 30 8.16 8.51 11.46
C ALA A 30 9.14 7.47 10.86
N VAL A 31 8.71 6.71 9.84
CA VAL A 31 9.59 5.72 9.19
C VAL A 31 10.43 6.31 8.05
N ARG A 32 10.08 7.49 7.54
CA ARG A 32 10.76 8.20 6.44
C ARG A 32 12.30 8.15 6.52
N PRO A 33 12.96 8.45 7.65
CA PRO A 33 14.43 8.48 7.72
C PRO A 33 15.08 7.12 7.50
N PHE A 34 14.32 6.04 7.67
CA PHE A 34 14.80 4.67 7.53
C PHE A 34 14.53 4.11 6.13
N VAL A 35 13.62 4.71 5.35
CA VAL A 35 13.25 4.18 4.04
C VAL A 35 14.43 4.26 3.07
N ARG A 36 14.86 3.10 2.56
CA ARG A 36 15.96 2.99 1.58
C ARG A 36 15.47 2.78 0.16
N ARG A 37 14.22 2.35 0.01
CA ARG A 37 13.61 2.02 -1.28
C ARG A 37 12.09 2.07 -1.18
N VAL A 38 11.45 2.48 -2.26
CA VAL A 38 10.01 2.36 -2.46
C VAL A 38 9.72 1.36 -3.58
N ALA A 39 8.94 0.33 -3.29
CA ALA A 39 8.48 -0.66 -4.27
C ALA A 39 7.01 -0.46 -4.58
N VAL A 40 6.66 -0.34 -5.86
CA VAL A 40 5.28 -0.12 -6.31
C VAL A 40 4.75 -1.41 -6.90
N LEU A 41 3.65 -1.91 -6.33
CA LEU A 41 3.18 -3.27 -6.54
C LEU A 41 1.66 -3.30 -6.78
N SER A 42 1.20 -4.31 -7.51
CA SER A 42 -0.23 -4.60 -7.72
C SER A 42 -0.50 -6.01 -7.23
N VAL A 43 -0.59 -6.19 -5.91
CA VAL A 43 -0.82 -7.52 -5.33
C VAL A 43 -1.90 -7.47 -4.26
N PRO A 44 -2.81 -8.47 -4.21
CA PRO A 44 -3.44 -8.81 -2.95
C PRO A 44 -2.34 -9.23 -1.98
N LEU A 45 -2.44 -8.81 -0.72
CA LEU A 45 -1.52 -9.07 0.41
C LEU A 45 -1.22 -10.57 0.62
N MET A 46 -0.56 -11.26 -0.30
CA MET A 46 -0.19 -12.66 -0.13
C MET A 46 1.07 -12.97 -0.90
N ASN A 47 2.06 -13.44 -0.14
CA ASN A 47 3.27 -14.14 -0.55
C ASN A 47 4.59 -13.36 -0.62
N ALA A 48 4.86 -12.43 0.31
CA ALA A 48 6.25 -12.14 0.65
C ALA A 48 6.84 -13.38 1.35
N ARG A 49 7.97 -13.90 0.84
CA ARG A 49 8.58 -15.14 1.34
C ARG A 49 9.70 -14.86 2.34
N VAL A 50 9.45 -14.06 3.39
CA VAL A 50 10.37 -13.89 4.53
C VAL A 50 9.55 -13.54 5.80
N PRO A 51 9.87 -14.08 6.98
CA PRO A 51 9.15 -13.77 8.22
C PRO A 51 9.71 -12.49 8.84
N VAL A 52 9.24 -11.31 8.43
CA VAL A 52 9.72 -10.06 9.03
C VAL A 52 8.55 -9.08 9.06
N PHE A 53 7.90 -9.00 10.22
CA PHE A 53 7.79 -7.71 10.89
C PHE A 53 7.49 -6.55 9.94
N ALA A 54 6.21 -6.38 9.62
CA ALA A 54 5.75 -5.40 8.66
C ALA A 54 4.63 -4.56 9.28
N ALA A 55 4.69 -3.24 9.09
CA ALA A 55 3.58 -2.36 9.41
C ALA A 55 2.75 -2.18 8.13
N ALA A 56 1.55 -2.78 8.09
CA ALA A 56 0.62 -2.61 6.98
C ALA A 56 -0.39 -1.51 7.34
N LEU A 57 -0.36 -0.43 6.58
CA LEU A 57 -1.24 0.72 6.71
C LEU A 57 -2.25 0.71 5.55
N PRO A 58 -3.50 0.30 5.78
CA PRO A 58 -4.55 0.54 4.80
C PRO A 58 -4.77 2.05 4.69
N MET A 59 -4.92 2.53 3.45
CA MET A 59 -5.19 3.92 3.17
C MET A 59 -6.31 4.03 2.14
N ASP A 60 -7.19 5.00 2.32
CA ASP A 60 -8.20 5.31 1.32
C ASP A 60 -7.57 5.95 0.08
N VAL A 61 -8.21 5.74 -1.06
CA VAL A 61 -7.79 6.32 -2.35
C VAL A 61 -7.70 7.85 -2.28
N GLY A 62 -8.54 8.50 -1.46
CA GLY A 62 -8.51 9.95 -1.25
C GLY A 62 -7.21 10.46 -0.61
N MET A 63 -6.45 9.59 0.08
CA MET A 63 -5.12 9.93 0.58
C MET A 63 -4.02 9.80 -0.49
N GLY A 64 -4.36 9.29 -1.68
CA GLY A 64 -3.43 9.03 -2.77
C GLY A 64 -2.55 10.22 -3.14
N PRO A 65 -3.09 11.44 -3.36
CA PRO A 65 -2.27 12.59 -3.70
C PRO A 65 -1.21 12.95 -2.64
N TRP A 66 -1.55 12.78 -1.36
CA TRP A 66 -0.59 12.98 -0.28
C TRP A 66 0.51 11.91 -0.31
N LEU A 67 0.12 10.63 -0.48
CA LEU A 67 1.08 9.53 -0.55
C LEU A 67 2.02 9.67 -1.76
N GLY A 68 1.52 10.12 -2.92
CA GLY A 68 2.36 10.40 -4.07
C GLY A 68 3.32 11.57 -3.83
N GLY A 69 2.89 12.61 -3.11
CA GLY A 69 3.76 13.69 -2.63
C GLY A 69 4.87 13.18 -1.70
N TYR A 70 4.52 12.29 -0.77
CA TYR A 70 5.47 11.64 0.13
C TYR A 70 6.51 10.80 -0.62
N VAL A 71 6.08 9.95 -1.56
CA VAL A 71 6.99 9.13 -2.38
C VAL A 71 7.89 10.01 -3.26
N ARG A 72 7.35 11.10 -3.83
CA ARG A 72 8.14 12.08 -4.57
C ARG A 72 9.20 12.74 -3.68
N GLY A 73 8.85 13.05 -2.44
CA GLY A 73 9.77 13.57 -1.42
C GLY A 73 10.93 12.61 -1.16
N LEU A 74 10.63 11.33 -0.88
CA LEU A 74 11.64 10.28 -0.74
C LEU A 74 12.54 10.19 -1.99
N ALA A 75 11.95 10.19 -3.19
CA ALA A 75 12.71 10.15 -4.44
C ALA A 75 13.68 11.33 -4.57
N SER A 76 13.25 12.55 -4.17
CA SER A 76 14.10 13.74 -4.18
C SER A 76 15.24 13.68 -3.15
N GLU A 77 15.10 12.85 -2.11
CA GLU A 77 16.13 12.56 -1.11
C GLU A 77 17.07 11.42 -1.54
N GLY A 78 16.92 10.92 -2.77
CA GLY A 78 17.77 9.86 -3.33
C GLY A 78 17.28 8.43 -3.04
N VAL A 79 16.10 8.27 -2.47
CA VAL A 79 15.48 6.95 -2.29
C VAL A 79 15.06 6.40 -3.64
N SER A 80 15.50 5.17 -3.95
CA SER A 80 15.12 4.51 -5.20
C SER A 80 13.64 4.13 -5.18
N VAL A 81 12.90 4.55 -6.21
CA VAL A 81 11.51 4.16 -6.44
C VAL A 81 11.45 3.18 -7.61
N GLU A 82 10.83 2.02 -7.40
CA GLU A 82 10.88 0.89 -8.31
C GLU A 82 9.46 0.39 -8.61
N ASN A 83 9.04 0.45 -9.87
CA ASN A 83 7.75 -0.05 -10.32
C ASN A 83 7.78 -1.52 -10.77
N TYR A 84 6.94 -2.33 -10.14
CA TYR A 84 6.77 -3.76 -10.39
C TYR A 84 5.37 -4.12 -10.90
N VAL A 85 4.52 -3.13 -11.17
CA VAL A 85 3.16 -3.36 -11.70
C VAL A 85 3.25 -3.76 -13.18
N ALA A 86 3.04 -5.04 -13.45
CA ALA A 86 3.11 -5.58 -14.81
C ALA A 86 1.87 -5.28 -15.67
N HIS A 87 0.74 -4.95 -15.04
CA HIS A 87 -0.53 -4.72 -15.72
C HIS A 87 -0.74 -3.22 -15.99
N PRO A 88 -0.62 -2.74 -17.25
CA PRO A 88 -0.61 -1.31 -17.55
C PRO A 88 -1.85 -0.52 -17.07
N PRO A 89 -3.09 -1.04 -17.21
CA PRO A 89 -4.26 -0.35 -16.67
C PRO A 89 -4.21 -0.16 -15.15
N THR A 90 -3.66 -1.13 -14.41
CA THR A 90 -3.49 -1.01 -12.95
C THR A 90 -2.43 0.02 -12.59
N LEU A 91 -1.33 0.06 -13.35
CA LEU A 91 -0.30 1.08 -13.16
C LEU A 91 -0.87 2.48 -13.40
N ALA A 92 -1.53 2.70 -14.54
CA ALA A 92 -2.13 3.99 -14.88
C ALA A 92 -3.13 4.45 -13.82
N ALA A 93 -3.95 3.54 -13.29
CA ALA A 93 -4.86 3.85 -12.20
C ALA A 93 -4.13 4.27 -10.92
N LEU A 94 -3.07 3.55 -10.54
CA LEU A 94 -2.26 3.86 -9.37
C LEU A 94 -1.53 5.20 -9.51
N GLU A 95 -0.90 5.46 -10.66
CA GLU A 95 -0.22 6.73 -10.95
C GLU A 95 -1.18 7.92 -10.91
N ARG A 96 -2.40 7.76 -11.45
CA ARG A 96 -3.45 8.78 -11.39
C ARG A 96 -3.94 9.02 -9.96
N ILE A 97 -4.12 7.96 -9.16
CA ILE A 97 -4.51 8.08 -7.75
C ILE A 97 -3.44 8.81 -6.94
N LEU A 98 -2.17 8.51 -7.20
CA LEU A 98 -1.05 9.09 -6.46
C LEU A 98 -0.62 10.46 -7.02
N GLY A 99 -0.95 10.79 -8.26
CA GLY A 99 -0.43 11.98 -8.93
C GLY A 99 1.10 11.90 -9.13
N TYR A 100 1.62 10.70 -9.35
CA TYR A 100 3.05 10.44 -9.52
C TYR A 100 3.29 9.27 -10.47
N GLU A 101 4.10 9.52 -11.50
CA GLU A 101 4.51 8.53 -12.49
C GLU A 101 5.75 7.79 -12.02
N PHE A 102 5.74 6.46 -12.13
CA PHE A 102 6.80 5.64 -11.58
C PHE A 102 7.76 5.14 -12.66
N PRO A 103 9.08 5.22 -12.43
CA PRO A 103 10.05 4.65 -13.36
C PRO A 103 9.89 3.13 -13.45
N ILE A 104 9.82 2.61 -14.67
CA ILE A 104 9.74 1.17 -14.94
C ILE A 104 11.10 0.52 -14.65
N VAL A 105 11.10 -0.57 -13.89
CA VAL A 105 12.33 -1.32 -13.59
C VAL A 105 12.64 -2.31 -14.71
N GLY A 106 13.94 -2.46 -14.99
CA GLY A 106 14.44 -3.49 -15.90
C GLY A 106 14.03 -4.91 -15.48
N ARG A 107 13.80 -5.77 -16.47
CA ARG A 107 13.46 -7.18 -16.26
C ARG A 107 14.73 -8.03 -16.28
N GLY A 108 14.75 -9.09 -15.49
CA GLY A 108 15.79 -10.12 -15.52
C GLY A 108 15.73 -10.95 -16.82
N GLU A 109 16.65 -11.89 -16.96
CA GLU A 109 16.77 -12.74 -18.17
C GLU A 109 15.50 -13.57 -18.46
N ASP A 110 14.71 -13.89 -17.43
CA ASP A 110 13.45 -14.61 -17.52
C ASP A 110 12.24 -13.71 -17.80
N GLY A 111 12.46 -12.41 -18.01
CA GLY A 111 11.42 -11.42 -18.22
C GLY A 111 10.62 -11.05 -16.96
N ALA A 112 10.97 -11.63 -15.81
CA ALA A 112 10.41 -11.26 -14.51
C ALA A 112 11.17 -10.06 -13.93
N PRO A 113 10.54 -9.24 -13.07
CA PRO A 113 11.29 -8.21 -12.37
C PRO A 113 12.31 -8.84 -11.42
N VAL A 114 13.50 -8.24 -11.32
CA VAL A 114 14.70 -8.82 -10.66
C VAL A 114 14.47 -9.24 -9.20
N ARG A 115 13.44 -8.72 -8.53
CA ARG A 115 13.08 -9.01 -7.13
C ARG A 115 12.02 -10.10 -6.94
N PHE A 116 11.64 -10.81 -8.01
CA PHE A 116 10.67 -11.90 -7.91
C PHE A 116 11.36 -13.27 -7.90
N ILE A 117 11.08 -14.07 -6.87
CA ILE A 117 11.53 -15.47 -6.80
C ILE A 117 10.30 -16.37 -6.86
N ARG A 118 10.19 -17.17 -7.94
CA ARG A 118 9.03 -18.05 -8.19
C ARG A 118 7.68 -17.29 -8.15
N GLY A 119 7.64 -16.11 -8.78
CA GLY A 119 6.44 -15.26 -8.83
C GLY A 119 6.10 -14.53 -7.54
N LYS A 120 6.99 -14.55 -6.53
CA LYS A 120 6.80 -13.87 -5.24
C LYS A 120 7.76 -12.71 -5.11
N TYR A 121 7.25 -11.55 -4.74
CA TYR A 121 8.06 -10.38 -4.43
C TYR A 121 8.92 -10.65 -3.18
N VAL A 122 10.19 -10.29 -3.24
CA VAL A 122 11.14 -10.42 -2.13
C VAL A 122 11.50 -9.03 -1.62
N ALA A 123 10.81 -8.61 -0.55
CA ALA A 123 11.06 -7.33 0.10
C ALA A 123 12.44 -7.31 0.77
N GLY A 124 13.12 -6.18 0.67
CA GLY A 124 14.32 -5.86 1.44
C GLY A 124 14.00 -5.25 2.80
N HIS A 125 15.00 -5.27 3.69
CA HIS A 125 14.96 -4.48 4.92
C HIS A 125 14.92 -2.98 4.59
N ASN A 126 14.17 -2.20 5.38
CA ASN A 126 13.96 -0.77 5.20
C ASN A 126 13.29 -0.39 3.87
N GLU A 127 12.40 -1.25 3.40
CA GLU A 127 11.67 -1.05 2.16
C GLU A 127 10.23 -0.63 2.43
N LEU A 128 9.76 0.34 1.64
CA LEU A 128 8.37 0.78 1.66
C LEU A 128 7.66 0.26 0.41
N GLN A 129 6.70 -0.63 0.57
CA GLN A 129 5.82 -1.07 -0.50
C GLN A 129 4.59 -0.17 -0.56
N VAL A 130 4.23 0.28 -1.76
CA VAL A 130 2.96 0.94 -2.07
C VAL A 130 2.18 0.03 -3.00
N SER A 131 0.93 -0.29 -2.65
CA SER A 131 0.11 -1.21 -3.42
C SER A 131 -1.32 -0.74 -3.64
N LEU A 132 -1.82 -1.00 -4.84
CA LEU A 132 -3.24 -0.91 -5.16
C LEU A 132 -3.91 -2.27 -4.86
N VAL A 133 -4.90 -2.25 -3.98
CA VAL A 133 -5.63 -3.44 -3.53
C VAL A 133 -7.06 -3.36 -4.03
N ILE A 134 -7.50 -4.39 -4.76
CA ILE A 134 -8.90 -4.57 -5.16
C ILE A 134 -9.60 -5.38 -4.06
N LYS A 135 -10.61 -4.80 -3.42
CA LYS A 135 -11.36 -5.37 -2.28
C LYS A 135 -12.40 -6.42 -2.69
N GLN A 136 -12.50 -6.75 -3.98
CA GLN A 136 -13.43 -7.76 -4.49
C GLN A 136 -12.70 -8.86 -5.24
N ARG A 137 -13.31 -10.05 -5.31
CA ARG A 137 -12.81 -11.12 -6.15
C ARG A 137 -12.98 -10.74 -7.61
N VAL A 138 -11.89 -10.79 -8.36
CA VAL A 138 -11.87 -10.66 -9.81
C VAL A 138 -11.80 -12.05 -10.44
N GLU A 139 -12.34 -12.18 -11.64
CA GLU A 139 -12.32 -13.45 -12.37
C GLU A 139 -10.87 -13.87 -12.68
N GLU A 140 -10.54 -15.13 -12.40
CA GLU A 140 -9.19 -15.63 -12.61
C GLU A 140 -8.83 -15.64 -14.10
N ARG A 141 -7.61 -15.24 -14.44
CA ARG A 141 -7.07 -15.20 -15.82
C ARG A 141 -7.71 -14.17 -16.75
N ARG A 142 -8.59 -13.32 -16.24
CA ARG A 142 -9.11 -12.15 -16.97
C ARG A 142 -8.38 -10.89 -16.54
N ALA A 143 -7.74 -10.20 -17.48
CA ALA A 143 -7.21 -8.87 -17.24
C ALA A 143 -8.36 -7.85 -17.17
N LEU A 144 -8.31 -6.93 -16.20
CA LEU A 144 -9.30 -5.86 -16.09
C LEU A 144 -9.02 -4.78 -17.12
N ALA A 145 -10.05 -4.34 -17.85
CA ALA A 145 -9.93 -3.16 -18.70
C ALA A 145 -9.77 -1.87 -17.85
N PRO A 146 -9.19 -0.79 -18.41
CA PRO A 146 -9.07 0.49 -17.70
C PRO A 146 -10.39 1.00 -17.11
N GLU A 147 -11.48 0.88 -17.87
CA GLU A 147 -12.82 1.35 -17.48
C GLU A 147 -13.38 0.56 -16.31
N GLU A 148 -13.03 -0.73 -16.22
CA GLU A 148 -13.41 -1.59 -15.09
C GLU A 148 -12.67 -1.17 -13.83
N ILE A 149 -11.38 -0.87 -13.93
CA ILE A 149 -10.60 -0.37 -12.78
C ILE A 149 -11.17 0.98 -12.30
N ASP A 150 -11.53 1.86 -13.22
CA ASP A 150 -12.13 3.16 -12.89
C ASP A 150 -13.48 2.99 -12.18
N ALA A 151 -14.30 2.02 -12.60
CA ALA A 151 -15.53 1.67 -11.91
C ALA A 151 -15.24 1.16 -10.49
N LEU A 152 -14.24 0.29 -10.31
CA LEU A 152 -13.85 -0.21 -8.98
C LEU A 152 -13.37 0.91 -8.05
N VAL A 153 -12.62 1.88 -8.57
CA VAL A 153 -12.20 3.05 -7.80
C VAL A 153 -13.41 3.89 -7.38
N ARG A 154 -14.32 4.18 -8.32
CA ARG A 154 -15.53 4.96 -8.06
C ARG A 154 -16.46 4.29 -7.05
N ASP A 155 -16.56 2.97 -7.11
CA ASP A 155 -17.40 2.17 -6.21
C ASP A 155 -16.74 1.94 -4.83
N GLY A 156 -15.56 2.51 -4.55
CA GLY A 156 -14.86 2.32 -3.27
C GLY A 156 -14.29 0.92 -3.06
N LYS A 157 -14.21 0.12 -4.13
CA LYS A 157 -13.71 -1.26 -4.13
C LYS A 157 -12.20 -1.36 -4.35
N VAL A 158 -11.53 -0.23 -4.36
CA VAL A 158 -10.06 -0.12 -4.38
C VAL A 158 -9.60 0.54 -3.09
N ALA A 159 -8.48 0.08 -2.55
CA ALA A 159 -7.74 0.74 -1.48
C ALA A 159 -6.26 0.84 -1.85
N LEU A 160 -5.56 1.69 -1.13
CA LEU A 160 -4.12 1.68 -1.06
C LEU A 160 -3.69 0.87 0.16
N ALA A 161 -2.60 0.12 0.03
CA ALA A 161 -1.93 -0.52 1.14
C ALA A 161 -0.47 -0.09 1.11
N VAL A 162 0.01 0.46 2.23
CA VAL A 162 1.42 0.79 2.41
C VAL A 162 2.02 -0.17 3.42
N ILE A 163 3.13 -0.80 3.07
CA ILE A 163 3.78 -1.79 3.92
C ILE A 163 5.22 -1.36 4.12
N TYR A 164 5.63 -1.15 5.37
CA TYR A 164 7.03 -0.92 5.69
C TYR A 164 7.66 -2.20 6.24
N TYR A 165 8.71 -2.67 5.58
CA TYR A 165 9.50 -3.85 5.97
C TYR A 165 10.72 -3.39 6.77
N TYR A 166 10.77 -3.74 8.05
CA TYR A 166 11.92 -3.46 8.93
C TYR A 166 12.79 -4.70 9.17
#